data_AF-A0A1C5FMK2-F1
#
_entry.id   AF-A0A1C5FMK2-F1
#
_cell.length_a   1.000
_cell.length_b   1.000
_cell.length_c   1.000
_cell.angle_alpha   90.00
_cell.angle_beta   90.00
_cell.angle_gamma   90.00
#
_symmetry.space_group_name_H-M   'P 1'
#
loop_
_entity.id
_entity.type
_entity.pdbx_description
1 polymer ?
#
loop_
_entity_poly.entity_id
_entity_poly.type
_entity_poly.pdbx_seq_one_letter_code
_entity_poly.pdbx_strand_id
1 'polypeptide(L)'
;SQDAIQERLVLPDSREIIRDVFAKHKSEEGYASGRQAIASEIETSIKERLKPRGIDVTNVNLRNVRPSEQLQTQIDKKLQQEQATERAVEASRTAKAEAERRRIEAEGVAKANAILERSLTDRVLRNQCIEAFKEAAKANPVYAVPCGSGSNGTPVIVDGTGN
;
A
#
# COMPACT_ATOMS: atom_id res chain seq x y z
N SER A 1 -23.84 46.26 -35.90
CA SER A 1 -22.50 45.86 -36.39
C SER A 1 -22.33 44.36 -36.20
N GLN A 2 -21.52 43.71 -37.04
CA GLN A 2 -21.21 42.28 -36.89
C GLN A 2 -20.62 41.97 -35.50
N ASP A 3 -19.84 42.90 -34.94
CA ASP A 3 -19.26 42.80 -33.59
C ASP A 3 -20.33 42.66 -32.49
N ALA A 4 -21.45 43.38 -32.61
CA ALA A 4 -22.52 43.32 -31.62
C ALA A 4 -23.24 41.95 -31.61
N ILE A 5 -23.32 41.28 -32.76
CA ILE A 5 -23.89 39.93 -32.88
C ILE A 5 -22.92 38.92 -32.26
N GLN A 6 -21.62 39.09 -32.50
CA GLN A 6 -20.59 38.23 -31.93
C GLN A 6 -20.53 38.32 -30.40
N GLU A 7 -20.57 39.53 -29.82
CA GLU A 7 -20.50 39.75 -28.38
C GLU A 7 -21.79 39.40 -27.62
N ARG A 8 -22.96 39.68 -28.19
CA ARG A 8 -24.24 39.52 -27.47
C ARG A 8 -24.94 38.20 -27.71
N LEU A 9 -24.62 37.49 -28.79
CA LEU A 9 -25.32 36.27 -29.18
C LEU A 9 -24.40 35.06 -29.22
N VAL A 10 -23.28 35.17 -29.96
CA VAL A 10 -22.41 34.00 -30.21
C VAL A 10 -21.58 33.65 -28.97
N LEU A 11 -20.92 34.64 -28.34
CA LEU A 11 -20.08 34.40 -27.17
C LEU A 11 -20.84 33.90 -25.93
N PRO A 12 -22.02 34.45 -25.56
CA PRO A 12 -22.78 33.97 -24.41
C PRO A 12 -23.28 32.54 -24.59
N ASP A 13 -23.92 32.24 -25.73
CA ASP A 13 -24.45 30.89 -26.02
C ASP A 13 -23.32 29.85 -26.06
N SER A 14 -22.18 30.18 -26.68
CA SER A 14 -21.03 29.27 -26.73
C SER A 14 -20.49 28.98 -25.33
N ARG A 15 -20.40 29.99 -24.45
CA ARG A 15 -19.94 29.83 -23.06
C ARG A 15 -20.88 28.94 -22.24
N GLU A 16 -22.18 29.11 -22.43
CA GLU A 16 -23.20 28.30 -21.76
C GLU A 16 -23.10 26.83 -22.18
N ILE A 17 -23.04 26.57 -23.50
CA ILE A 17 -22.88 25.21 -24.05
C ILE A 17 -21.61 24.55 -23.53
N ILE A 18 -20.48 25.27 -23.57
CA ILE A 18 -19.20 24.80 -23.04
C ILE A 18 -19.38 24.39 -21.57
N ARG A 19 -19.98 25.26 -20.75
CA ARG A 19 -20.20 24.99 -19.32
C ARG A 19 -21.08 23.76 -19.10
N ASP A 20 -22.15 23.59 -19.86
CA ASP A 20 -23.07 22.46 -19.72
C ASP A 20 -22.44 21.14 -20.13
N VAL A 21 -21.70 21.10 -21.24
CA VAL A 21 -20.98 19.90 -21.68
C VAL A 21 -19.93 19.52 -20.63
N PHE A 22 -19.14 20.47 -20.14
CA PHE A 22 -18.18 20.20 -19.06
C PHE A 22 -18.84 19.77 -17.74
N ALA A 23 -20.06 20.27 -17.44
CA ALA A 23 -20.81 19.86 -16.26
C ALA A 23 -21.44 18.46 -16.39
N LYS A 24 -21.68 17.97 -17.60
CA LYS A 24 -22.11 16.58 -17.86
C LYS A 24 -20.93 15.61 -17.77
N HIS A 25 -19.77 16.01 -18.28
CA HIS A 25 -18.52 15.25 -18.20
C HIS A 25 -17.81 15.44 -16.85
N LYS A 26 -18.54 15.24 -15.74
CA LYS A 26 -18.04 15.37 -14.34
C LYS A 26 -16.83 14.50 -14.01
N SER A 27 -16.47 13.57 -14.87
CA SER A 27 -15.42 12.59 -14.65
C SER A 27 -14.06 13.17 -15.06
N GLU A 28 -13.04 12.96 -14.23
CA GLU A 28 -11.64 13.35 -14.47
C GLU A 28 -11.12 12.94 -15.87
N GLU A 29 -11.68 11.88 -16.43
CA GLU A 29 -11.43 11.42 -17.80
C GLU A 29 -11.74 12.49 -18.86
N GLY A 30 -12.76 13.33 -18.67
CA GLY A 30 -13.14 14.37 -19.64
C GLY A 30 -12.03 15.39 -19.90
N TYR A 31 -11.24 15.73 -18.88
CA TYR A 31 -10.19 16.74 -19.00
C TYR A 31 -8.89 16.19 -19.59
N ALA A 32 -8.53 14.94 -19.32
CA ALA A 32 -7.25 14.35 -19.74
C ALA A 32 -7.36 13.42 -20.97
N SER A 33 -8.35 12.51 -21.01
CA SER A 33 -8.50 11.50 -22.07
C SER A 33 -9.67 11.78 -23.03
N GLY A 34 -10.69 12.52 -22.57
CA GLY A 34 -11.93 12.83 -23.29
C GLY A 34 -11.93 14.15 -24.05
N ARG A 35 -10.81 14.90 -24.06
CA ARG A 35 -10.76 16.26 -24.65
C ARG A 35 -11.26 16.32 -26.08
N GLN A 36 -10.92 15.33 -26.91
CA GLN A 36 -11.34 15.27 -28.31
C GLN A 36 -12.84 14.96 -28.44
N ALA A 37 -13.37 14.08 -27.61
CA ALA A 37 -14.80 13.78 -27.56
C ALA A 37 -15.60 14.99 -27.10
N ILE A 38 -15.16 15.67 -26.04
CA ILE A 38 -15.77 16.91 -25.54
C ILE A 38 -15.72 18.02 -26.58
N ALA A 39 -14.57 18.19 -27.27
CA ALA A 39 -14.45 19.18 -28.33
C ALA A 39 -15.45 18.95 -29.47
N SER A 40 -15.61 17.69 -29.89
CA SER A 40 -16.58 17.29 -30.92
C SER A 40 -18.03 17.53 -30.48
N GLU A 41 -18.36 17.23 -29.22
CA GLU A 41 -19.70 17.46 -28.67
C GLU A 41 -20.03 18.95 -28.55
N ILE A 42 -19.06 19.77 -28.11
CA ILE A 42 -19.20 21.23 -28.05
C ILE A 42 -19.40 21.79 -29.46
N GLU A 43 -18.60 21.35 -30.44
CA GLU A 43 -18.72 21.80 -31.82
C GLU A 43 -20.11 21.48 -32.40
N THR A 44 -20.59 20.25 -32.20
CA THR A 44 -21.93 19.82 -32.62
C THR A 44 -23.01 20.68 -31.97
N SER A 45 -22.94 20.86 -30.64
CA SER A 45 -23.92 21.62 -29.88
C SER A 45 -23.97 23.11 -30.28
N ILE A 46 -22.81 23.73 -30.54
CA ILE A 46 -22.72 25.12 -31.01
C ILE A 46 -23.36 25.25 -32.40
N LYS A 47 -23.05 24.34 -33.34
CA LYS A 47 -23.64 24.33 -34.68
C LYS A 47 -25.16 24.19 -34.62
N GLU A 48 -25.67 23.27 -33.81
CA GLU A 48 -27.12 23.04 -33.66
C GLU A 48 -27.84 24.25 -33.06
N ARG A 49 -27.24 24.92 -32.08
CA ARG A 49 -27.84 26.09 -31.42
C ARG A 49 -27.88 27.33 -32.31
N LEU A 50 -26.84 27.54 -33.11
CA LEU A 50 -26.66 28.75 -33.92
C LEU A 50 -27.29 28.65 -35.32
N LYS A 51 -27.45 27.43 -35.86
CA LYS A 51 -28.05 27.19 -37.18
C LYS A 51 -29.48 27.76 -37.34
N PRO A 52 -30.41 27.62 -36.38
CA PRO A 52 -31.75 28.23 -36.48
C PRO A 52 -31.72 29.76 -36.51
N ARG A 53 -30.63 30.38 -36.05
CA ARG A 53 -30.43 31.83 -36.03
C ARG A 53 -29.74 32.35 -37.30
N GLY A 54 -29.53 31.49 -38.30
CA GLY A 54 -28.90 31.84 -39.58
C GLY A 54 -27.38 32.01 -39.51
N ILE A 55 -26.74 31.50 -38.45
CA ILE A 55 -25.29 31.58 -38.26
C ILE A 55 -24.69 30.21 -38.58
N ASP A 56 -23.84 30.15 -39.60
CA ASP A 56 -23.09 28.95 -39.97
C ASP A 56 -21.70 28.97 -39.31
N VAL A 57 -21.35 27.88 -38.63
CA VAL A 57 -20.10 27.76 -37.87
C VAL A 57 -19.23 26.73 -38.55
N THR A 58 -18.13 27.18 -39.15
CA THR A 58 -17.23 26.29 -39.91
C THR A 58 -16.38 25.42 -38.99
N ASN A 59 -15.80 26.00 -37.94
CA ASN A 59 -14.90 25.28 -37.04
C ASN A 59 -14.81 25.96 -35.66
N VAL A 60 -14.74 25.17 -34.59
CA VAL A 60 -14.63 25.65 -33.21
C VAL A 60 -13.29 25.19 -32.63
N ASN A 61 -12.38 26.13 -32.39
CA ASN A 61 -11.07 25.81 -31.81
C ASN A 61 -11.04 26.19 -30.32
N LEU A 62 -11.04 25.18 -29.45
CA LEU A 62 -10.99 25.35 -28.00
C LEU A 62 -9.55 25.58 -27.52
N ARG A 63 -9.25 26.83 -27.18
CA ARG A 63 -7.98 27.23 -26.54
C ARG A 63 -8.18 27.41 -25.04
N ASN A 64 -7.24 26.91 -24.24
CA ASN A 64 -7.18 27.10 -22.78
C ASN A 64 -8.46 26.71 -22.02
N VAL A 65 -8.97 25.50 -22.25
CA VAL A 65 -10.00 24.92 -21.39
C VAL A 65 -9.36 24.62 -20.04
N ARG A 66 -9.77 25.34 -19.00
CA ARG A 66 -9.43 25.05 -17.62
C ARG A 66 -10.71 24.85 -16.81
N PRO A 67 -10.81 23.82 -15.97
CA PRO A 67 -11.90 23.73 -15.00
C PRO A 67 -11.92 24.97 -14.11
N SER A 68 -13.09 25.30 -13.56
CA SER A 68 -13.17 26.34 -12.53
C SER A 68 -12.33 25.92 -11.31
N GLU A 69 -11.79 26.90 -10.56
CA GLU A 69 -10.99 26.61 -9.35
C GLU A 69 -11.75 25.73 -8.35
N GLN A 70 -13.07 25.94 -8.22
CA GLN A 70 -13.93 25.11 -7.39
C GLN A 70 -13.96 23.65 -7.85
N LEU A 71 -14.10 23.40 -9.15
CA LEU A 71 -14.13 22.04 -9.69
C LEU A 71 -12.75 21.38 -9.58
N GLN A 72 -11.68 22.11 -9.87
CA GLN A 72 -10.30 21.62 -9.70
C GLN A 72 -10.06 21.19 -8.25
N THR A 73 -10.49 21.98 -7.27
CA THR A 73 -10.37 21.64 -5.84
C THR A 73 -11.12 20.35 -5.49
N GLN A 74 -12.32 20.13 -6.05
CA GLN A 74 -13.08 18.89 -5.82
C GLN A 74 -12.40 17.67 -6.44
N ILE A 75 -11.86 17.82 -7.65
CA ILE A 75 -11.08 16.79 -8.34
C ILE A 75 -9.85 16.43 -7.50
N ASP A 76 -9.05 17.43 -7.11
CA ASP A 76 -7.83 17.21 -6.33
C ASP A 76 -8.13 16.52 -4.99
N LYS A 77 -9.21 16.94 -4.32
CA LYS A 77 -9.66 16.32 -3.06
C LYS A 77 -10.08 14.87 -3.26
N LYS A 78 -10.81 14.56 -4.33
CA LYS A 78 -11.24 13.19 -4.65
C LYS A 78 -10.03 12.31 -4.98
N LEU A 79 -9.13 12.77 -5.84
CA LEU A 79 -7.90 12.06 -6.19
C LEU A 79 -7.05 11.77 -4.95
N GLN A 80 -6.93 12.73 -4.03
CA GLN A 80 -6.26 12.51 -2.75
C GLN A 80 -6.95 11.43 -1.91
N GLN A 81 -8.29 11.41 -1.87
CA GLN A 81 -9.05 10.39 -1.14
C GLN A 81 -8.90 8.99 -1.77
N GLU A 82 -8.91 8.90 -3.10
CA GLU A 82 -8.69 7.64 -3.82
C GLU A 82 -7.28 7.09 -3.54
N GLN A 83 -6.25 7.94 -3.66
CA GLN A 83 -4.87 7.55 -3.32
C GLN A 83 -4.72 7.15 -1.85
N ALA A 84 -5.37 7.87 -0.93
CA ALA A 84 -5.35 7.52 0.49
C ALA A 84 -6.01 6.15 0.74
N THR A 85 -7.11 5.87 0.05
CA THR A 85 -7.83 4.59 0.14
C THR A 85 -6.98 3.46 -0.41
N GLU A 86 -6.38 3.64 -1.59
CA GLU A 86 -5.50 2.65 -2.22
C GLU A 86 -4.31 2.31 -1.31
N ARG A 87 -3.64 3.34 -0.75
CA ARG A 87 -2.55 3.15 0.21
C ARG A 87 -3.00 2.40 1.47
N ALA A 88 -4.19 2.69 1.98
CA ALA A 88 -4.72 2.00 3.16
C ALA A 88 -5.03 0.53 2.87
N VAL A 89 -5.59 0.22 1.68
CA VAL A 89 -5.83 -1.16 1.22
C VAL A 89 -4.51 -1.90 1.08
N GLU A 90 -3.50 -1.28 0.48
CA GLU A 90 -2.19 -1.88 0.32
C GLU A 90 -1.49 -2.10 1.66
N ALA A 91 -1.56 -1.14 2.59
CA ALA A 91 -1.05 -1.30 3.94
C ALA A 91 -1.73 -2.47 4.68
N SER A 92 -3.06 -2.59 4.56
CA SER A 92 -3.82 -3.70 5.14
C SER A 92 -3.40 -5.05 4.55
N ARG A 93 -3.20 -5.11 3.22
CA ARG A 93 -2.70 -6.31 2.53
C ARG A 93 -1.32 -6.71 3.04
N THR A 94 -0.40 -5.76 3.15
CA THR A 94 0.95 -5.98 3.66
C THR A 94 0.93 -6.47 5.11
N ALA A 95 0.13 -5.83 5.98
CA ALA A 95 -0.02 -6.23 7.37
C ALA A 95 -0.57 -7.67 7.51
N LYS A 96 -1.54 -8.06 6.68
CA LYS A 96 -2.05 -9.45 6.64
C LYS A 96 -0.98 -10.44 6.19
N ALA A 97 -0.23 -10.12 5.14
CA ALA A 97 0.86 -10.97 4.66
C ALA A 97 1.96 -11.14 5.72
N GLU A 98 2.30 -10.06 6.44
CA GLU A 98 3.28 -10.12 7.52
C GLU A 98 2.77 -10.93 8.73
N ALA A 99 1.51 -10.76 9.11
CA ALA A 99 0.89 -11.56 10.17
C ALA A 99 0.90 -13.06 9.83
N GLU A 100 0.57 -13.40 8.59
CA GLU A 100 0.60 -14.78 8.11
C GLU A 100 2.03 -15.35 8.08
N ARG A 101 3.01 -14.56 7.63
CA ARG A 101 4.42 -14.95 7.68
C ARG A 101 4.86 -15.30 9.10
N ARG A 102 4.55 -14.43 10.07
CA ARG A 102 4.88 -14.67 11.49
C ARG A 102 4.20 -15.91 12.04
N ARG A 103 2.94 -16.19 11.65
CA ARG A 103 2.23 -17.41 12.03
C ARG A 103 2.95 -18.65 11.52
N ILE A 104 3.32 -18.66 10.24
CA ILE A 104 4.04 -19.78 9.60
C ILE A 104 5.41 -20.00 10.26
N GLU A 105 6.15 -18.93 10.54
CA GLU A 105 7.45 -18.99 11.23
C GLU A 105 7.30 -19.60 12.62
N ALA A 106 6.33 -19.12 13.42
CA ALA A 106 6.07 -19.65 14.76
C ALA A 106 5.66 -21.13 14.74
N GLU A 107 4.82 -21.53 13.78
CA GLU A 107 4.46 -22.94 13.57
C GLU A 107 5.64 -23.81 13.16
N GLY A 108 6.54 -23.27 12.33
CA GLY A 108 7.77 -23.94 11.93
C GLY A 108 8.69 -24.20 13.12
N VAL A 109 8.90 -23.19 13.97
CA VAL A 109 9.68 -23.31 15.20
C VAL A 109 9.04 -24.29 16.17
N ALA A 110 7.72 -24.21 16.38
CA ALA A 110 7.00 -25.12 17.27
C ALA A 110 7.12 -26.59 16.81
N LYS A 111 6.97 -26.85 15.50
CA LYS A 111 7.14 -28.19 14.92
C LYS A 111 8.58 -28.69 15.05
N ALA A 112 9.57 -27.82 14.79
CA ALA A 112 10.98 -28.16 14.94
C ALA A 112 11.30 -28.55 16.39
N ASN A 113 10.83 -27.75 17.37
CA ASN A 113 10.99 -28.05 18.80
C ASN A 113 10.32 -29.36 19.20
N ALA A 114 9.11 -29.63 18.73
CA ALA A 114 8.42 -30.89 19.00
C ALA A 114 9.15 -32.12 18.41
N ILE A 115 9.78 -31.97 17.24
CA ILE A 115 10.61 -33.03 16.64
C ILE A 115 11.90 -33.23 17.43
N LEU A 116 12.55 -32.14 17.86
CA LEU A 116 13.74 -32.20 18.70
C LEU A 116 13.45 -32.84 20.05
N GLU A 117 12.36 -32.47 20.72
CA GLU A 117 11.94 -33.05 21.99
C GLU A 117 11.73 -34.57 21.86
N ARG A 118 11.11 -35.03 20.77
CA ARG A 118 10.93 -36.47 20.50
C ARG A 118 12.24 -37.21 20.28
N SER A 119 13.30 -36.54 19.80
CA SER A 119 14.61 -37.16 19.56
C SER A 119 15.53 -37.10 20.78
N LEU A 120 15.24 -36.23 21.75
CA LEU A 120 15.95 -36.12 23.03
C LEU A 120 15.52 -37.22 23.99
N THR A 121 16.22 -38.35 23.95
CA THR A 121 16.11 -39.39 24.98
C THR A 121 17.08 -39.10 26.14
N ASP A 122 16.81 -39.65 27.33
CA ASP A 122 17.70 -39.51 28.51
C ASP A 122 19.15 -39.90 28.19
N ARG A 123 19.36 -40.89 27.31
CA ARG A 123 20.70 -41.32 26.86
C ARG A 123 21.39 -40.27 25.99
N VAL A 124 20.65 -39.59 25.12
CA VAL A 124 21.16 -38.51 24.25
C VAL A 124 21.50 -37.29 25.09
N LEU A 125 20.61 -36.89 26.00
CA LEU A 125 20.85 -35.77 26.93
C LEU A 125 22.08 -36.01 27.80
N ARG A 126 22.23 -37.24 28.35
CA ARG A 126 23.41 -37.61 29.15
C ARG A 126 24.70 -37.61 28.32
N ASN A 127 24.64 -38.02 27.05
CA ASN A 127 25.79 -37.96 26.15
C ASN A 127 26.20 -36.52 25.81
N GLN A 128 25.24 -35.65 25.45
CA GLN A 128 25.49 -34.22 25.22
C GLN A 128 26.07 -33.52 26.46
N CYS A 129 25.54 -33.87 27.64
CA CYS A 129 26.05 -33.39 28.92
C CYS A 129 27.53 -33.77 29.11
N ILE A 130 27.89 -35.04 28.86
CA ILE A 130 29.28 -35.52 28.95
C ILE A 130 30.20 -34.80 27.96
N GLU A 131 29.77 -34.55 26.73
CA GLU A 131 30.57 -33.81 25.73
C GLU A 131 30.78 -32.35 26.15
N ALA A 132 29.73 -31.65 26.59
CA ALA A 132 29.84 -30.29 27.12
C ALA A 132 30.81 -30.24 28.32
N PHE A 133 30.80 -31.26 29.18
CA PHE A 133 31.77 -31.39 30.26
C PHE A 133 33.20 -31.65 29.77
N LYS A 134 33.41 -32.46 28.73
CA LYS A 134 34.75 -32.66 28.15
C LYS A 134 35.31 -31.36 27.59
N GLU A 135 34.48 -30.54 26.94
CA GLU A 135 34.90 -29.22 26.45
C GLU A 135 35.19 -28.26 27.60
N ALA A 136 34.32 -28.20 28.61
CA ALA A 136 34.54 -27.39 29.80
C ALA A 136 35.80 -27.82 30.58
N ALA A 137 36.06 -29.12 30.71
CA ALA A 137 37.22 -29.67 31.40
C ALA A 137 38.54 -29.41 30.67
N LYS A 138 38.51 -29.32 29.33
CA LYS A 138 39.67 -28.86 28.54
C LYS A 138 39.99 -27.38 28.79
N ALA A 139 38.97 -26.56 29.00
CA ALA A 139 39.13 -25.14 29.26
C ALA A 139 39.47 -24.84 30.73
N ASN A 140 38.88 -25.56 31.69
CA ASN A 140 39.08 -25.40 33.13
C ASN A 140 38.90 -26.76 33.84
N PRO A 141 39.98 -27.41 34.32
CA PRO A 141 39.90 -28.72 34.98
C PRO A 141 39.43 -28.58 36.44
N VAL A 142 38.17 -28.20 36.66
CA VAL A 142 37.56 -28.16 37.99
C VAL A 142 36.57 -29.31 38.13
N TYR A 143 36.76 -30.12 39.17
CA TYR A 143 36.01 -31.33 39.51
C TYR A 143 34.52 -31.03 39.76
N ALA A 144 33.68 -31.23 38.74
CA ALA A 144 32.22 -31.22 38.88
C ALA A 144 31.64 -32.63 38.64
N VAL A 145 30.88 -33.16 39.60
CA VAL A 145 30.28 -34.51 39.51
C VAL A 145 29.10 -34.48 38.52
N PRO A 146 29.02 -35.37 37.51
CA PRO A 146 28.49 -34.93 36.22
C PRO A 146 26.96 -35.05 36.10
N CYS A 147 26.32 -36.07 36.67
CA CYS A 147 24.88 -36.29 36.50
C CYS A 147 24.34 -37.20 37.63
N GLY A 148 24.27 -36.68 38.87
CA GLY A 148 23.67 -37.40 40.00
C GLY A 148 22.15 -37.26 40.02
N SER A 149 21.41 -38.38 39.91
CA SER A 149 19.97 -38.39 40.22
C SER A 149 19.80 -38.49 41.74
N GLY A 150 19.70 -37.33 42.40
CA GLY A 150 19.47 -37.25 43.85
C GLY A 150 19.72 -35.84 44.40
N SER A 151 18.64 -35.11 44.66
CA SER A 151 18.56 -33.77 45.28
C SER A 151 19.49 -32.67 44.71
N ASN A 152 18.93 -31.91 43.76
CA ASN A 152 19.21 -30.49 43.51
C ASN A 152 20.50 -30.03 42.85
N GLY A 153 21.28 -30.88 42.17
CA GLY A 153 22.27 -30.42 41.19
C GLY A 153 23.21 -29.32 41.69
N THR A 154 23.42 -29.23 43.01
CA THR A 154 24.16 -28.17 43.64
C THR A 154 25.63 -28.48 43.42
N PRO A 155 26.38 -27.69 42.64
CA PRO A 155 27.80 -27.92 42.47
C PRO A 155 28.48 -27.74 43.82
N VAL A 156 29.16 -28.79 44.30
CA VAL A 156 30.02 -28.71 45.47
C VAL A 156 31.36 -28.15 45.00
N ILE A 157 31.68 -26.94 45.44
CA ILE A 157 33.03 -26.37 45.30
C ILE A 157 33.87 -27.00 46.40
N VAL A 158 34.83 -27.84 46.02
CA VAL A 158 35.87 -28.31 46.94
C VAL A 158 37.00 -27.29 46.86
N ASP A 159 37.10 -26.41 47.86
CA ASP A 159 38.30 -25.59 48.05
C ASP A 159 39.47 -26.55 48.34
N GLY A 160 40.56 -26.39 47.61
CA GLY A 160 41.73 -27.27 47.63
C GLY A 160 42.58 -27.15 48.91
N THR A 161 41.96 -26.83 50.04
CA THR A 161 42.59 -26.72 51.36
C THR A 161 42.09 -27.82 52.29
N GLY A 162 42.29 -29.07 51.87
CA GLY A 162 42.26 -30.24 52.74
C GLY A 162 43.66 -30.81 52.86
N ASN A 163 44.25 -30.64 54.05
CA ASN A 163 45.47 -31.24 54.61
C ASN A 163 46.26 -32.25 53.76
#